data_AF-A0A963D0C7-F1
#
_entry.id   AF-A0A963D0C7-F1
#
_cell.length_a   1.000
_cell.length_b   1.000
_cell.length_c   1.000
_cell.angle_alpha   90.00
_cell.angle_beta   90.00
_cell.angle_gamma   90.00
#
_symmetry.space_group_name_H-M   'P 1'
#
loop_
_entity.id
_entity.type
_entity.pdbx_description
1 polymer ?
#
loop_
_entity_poly.entity_id
_entity_poly.type
_entity_poly.pdbx_seq_one_letter_code
_entity_poly.pdbx_strand_id
1 'polypeptide(L)'
;WPVWRASDRRNALIPLLLVAFAAADAGFLLAASGVLPASPQRLLLCGLLVVAGFITVIGLRVIPFFTHRAMERPQVAHPRWAGRIAMLAPLALAALTALGSGSPAALVAGLAGMVFNLVLLGLNVQKGVLQHPLLWILFAGYALTAIGLGLAGAALAFAPALLAAAVHLIAVGGICVLTPGMMTRTALGHTGRPLRLPGSMLPAYALMLLAALLRVAAAWPGGTLAAPLLHAAGGAFALSLLLFVVGYGRWLLSSRADGLPG
;
A
#
# COMPACT_ATOMS: atom_id res chain seq x y z
N TRP A 1 23.19 -13.93 7.86
CA TRP A 1 23.09 -14.83 6.68
C TRP A 1 22.31 -16.14 6.95
N PRO A 2 20.97 -16.13 7.10
CA PRO A 2 20.16 -17.36 7.01
C PRO A 2 19.33 -17.46 5.71
N VAL A 3 19.08 -16.33 5.03
CA VAL A 3 18.19 -16.24 3.86
C VAL A 3 18.76 -16.97 2.62
N TRP A 4 20.08 -17.00 2.46
CA TRP A 4 20.73 -17.64 1.32
C TRP A 4 20.84 -19.17 1.44
N ARG A 5 20.76 -19.73 2.66
CA ARG A 5 20.83 -21.18 2.90
C ARG A 5 19.47 -21.86 2.81
N ALA A 6 18.39 -21.15 3.13
CA ALA A 6 17.06 -21.61 2.80
C ALA A 6 16.80 -21.28 1.33
N SER A 7 16.89 -22.27 0.44
CA SER A 7 16.52 -22.17 -0.99
C SER A 7 15.01 -21.96 -1.16
N ASP A 8 14.42 -21.01 -0.44
CA ASP A 8 13.02 -20.67 -0.55
C ASP A 8 12.80 -19.72 -1.72
N ARG A 9 12.79 -20.31 -2.93
CA ARG A 9 12.49 -19.61 -4.19
C ARG A 9 11.16 -18.85 -4.14
N ARG A 10 10.26 -19.17 -3.20
CA ARG A 10 8.97 -18.47 -3.03
C ARG A 10 9.14 -17.06 -2.46
N ASN A 11 10.26 -16.76 -1.81
CA ASN A 11 10.53 -15.44 -1.22
C ASN A 11 11.58 -14.61 -1.95
N ALA A 12 12.16 -15.14 -3.04
CA ALA A 12 13.22 -14.48 -3.81
C ALA A 12 12.82 -13.11 -4.38
N LEU A 13 11.52 -12.87 -4.58
CA LEU A 13 11.02 -11.58 -5.08
C LEU A 13 11.19 -10.44 -4.05
N ILE A 14 11.16 -10.72 -2.75
CA ILE A 14 11.25 -9.68 -1.71
C ILE A 14 12.65 -9.03 -1.68
N PRO A 15 13.78 -9.78 -1.65
CA PRO A 15 15.10 -9.19 -1.78
C PRO A 15 15.27 -8.40 -3.09
N LEU A 16 14.71 -8.89 -4.21
CA LEU A 16 14.77 -8.19 -5.48
C LEU A 16 14.06 -6.82 -5.42
N LEU A 17 12.88 -6.77 -4.80
CA LEU A 17 12.15 -5.52 -4.58
C LEU A 17 12.94 -4.54 -3.71
N LEU A 18 13.65 -5.02 -2.68
CA LEU A 18 14.49 -4.17 -1.82
C LEU A 18 15.65 -3.57 -2.61
N VAL A 19 16.32 -4.38 -3.43
CA VAL A 19 17.40 -3.90 -4.30
C VAL A 19 16.87 -2.90 -5.33
N ALA A 20 15.72 -3.19 -5.95
CA ALA A 20 15.10 -2.28 -6.91
C ALA A 20 14.68 -0.94 -6.26
N PHE A 21 14.14 -0.97 -5.04
CA PHE A 21 13.79 0.22 -4.29
C PHE A 21 15.02 1.05 -3.93
N ALA A 22 16.07 0.40 -3.41
CA ALA A 22 17.35 1.05 -3.10
C ALA A 22 18.02 1.65 -4.36
N ALA A 23 17.93 0.96 -5.50
CA ALA A 23 18.44 1.47 -6.77
C ALA A 23 17.64 2.69 -7.27
N ALA A 24 16.31 2.68 -7.13
CA ALA A 24 15.47 3.83 -7.47
C ALA A 24 15.75 5.03 -6.58
N ASP A 25 15.95 4.82 -5.28
CA ASP A 25 16.30 5.85 -4.29
C ASP A 25 17.70 6.43 -4.54
N ALA A 26 18.71 5.58 -4.73
CA ALA A 26 20.06 6.02 -5.10
C ALA A 26 20.05 6.80 -6.44
N GLY A 27 19.30 6.32 -7.43
CA GLY A 27 19.09 7.03 -8.68
C GLY A 27 18.44 8.40 -8.47
N PHE A 28 17.41 8.48 -7.62
CA PHE A 28 16.77 9.75 -7.24
C PHE A 28 17.78 10.72 -6.62
N LEU A 29 18.61 10.28 -5.67
CA LEU A 29 19.62 11.11 -5.04
C LEU A 29 20.69 11.60 -6.03
N LEU A 30 21.14 10.73 -6.93
CA LEU A 30 22.09 11.09 -8.00
C LEU A 30 21.47 12.08 -9.01
N ALA A 31 20.20 11.92 -9.35
CA ALA A 31 19.49 12.85 -10.22
C ALA A 31 19.26 14.20 -9.52
N ALA A 32 18.87 14.19 -8.25
CA ALA A 32 18.62 15.40 -7.47
C ALA A 32 19.90 16.21 -7.20
N SER A 33 21.06 15.55 -7.12
CA SER A 33 22.37 16.19 -7.03
C SER A 33 22.95 16.64 -8.38
N GLY A 34 22.26 16.37 -9.49
CA GLY A 34 22.69 16.75 -10.84
C GLY A 34 23.75 15.83 -11.46
N VAL A 35 24.12 14.74 -10.80
CA VAL A 35 25.12 13.76 -11.29
C VAL A 35 24.53 12.89 -12.40
N LEU A 36 23.29 12.44 -12.23
CA LEU A 36 22.59 11.60 -13.21
C LEU A 36 21.67 12.50 -14.07
N PRO A 37 21.79 12.48 -15.42
CA PRO A 37 20.93 13.26 -16.32
C PRO A 37 19.55 12.61 -16.48
N ALA A 38 18.84 12.43 -15.36
CA ALA A 38 17.49 11.89 -15.29
C ALA A 38 16.61 12.81 -14.44
N SER A 39 15.28 12.74 -14.63
CA SER A 39 14.35 13.50 -13.78
C SER A 39 14.28 12.87 -12.38
N PRO A 40 14.50 13.63 -11.29
CA PRO A 40 14.32 13.13 -9.93
C PRO A 40 12.89 12.64 -9.68
N GLN A 41 11.88 13.38 -10.15
CA GLN A 41 10.47 13.02 -9.98
C GLN A 41 10.12 11.67 -10.61
N ARG A 42 10.75 11.36 -11.76
CA ARG A 42 10.58 10.07 -12.44
C ARG A 42 11.12 8.91 -11.61
N LEU A 43 12.29 9.08 -10.99
CA LEU A 43 12.91 8.04 -10.15
C LEU A 43 12.19 7.89 -8.81
N LEU A 44 11.65 8.98 -8.26
CA LEU A 44 10.76 8.94 -7.11
C LEU A 44 9.48 8.14 -7.42
N LEU A 45 8.85 8.37 -8.58
CA LEU A 45 7.69 7.60 -9.01
C LEU A 45 8.04 6.12 -9.23
N CYS A 46 9.20 5.83 -9.83
CA CYS A 46 9.70 4.46 -9.96
C CYS A 46 9.79 3.77 -8.58
N GLY A 47 10.41 4.42 -7.59
CA GLY A 47 10.49 3.91 -6.22
C GLY A 47 9.10 3.65 -5.61
N LEU A 48 8.16 4.57 -5.77
CA LEU A 48 6.78 4.40 -5.30
C LEU A 48 6.07 3.20 -5.95
N LEU A 49 6.30 2.95 -7.24
CA LEU A 49 5.74 1.80 -7.96
C LEU A 49 6.38 0.48 -7.51
N VAL A 50 7.66 0.49 -7.14
CA VAL A 50 8.30 -0.66 -6.47
C VAL A 50 7.65 -0.92 -5.10
N VAL A 51 7.35 0.13 -4.33
CA VAL A 51 6.59 0.01 -3.07
C VAL A 51 5.18 -0.55 -3.31
N ALA A 52 4.50 -0.14 -4.38
CA ALA A 52 3.25 -0.77 -4.79
C ALA A 52 3.44 -2.28 -5.08
N GLY A 53 4.57 -2.66 -5.69
CA GLY A 53 4.98 -4.06 -5.84
C GLY A 53 5.14 -4.81 -4.52
N PHE A 54 5.74 -4.18 -3.49
CA PHE A 54 5.75 -4.77 -2.14
C PHE A 54 4.34 -4.98 -1.60
N ILE A 55 3.46 -3.99 -1.74
CA ILE A 55 2.07 -4.08 -1.28
C ILE A 55 1.35 -5.23 -1.98
N THR A 56 1.50 -5.40 -3.30
CA THR A 56 0.83 -6.50 -4.03
C THR A 56 1.39 -7.87 -3.64
N VAL A 57 2.71 -8.03 -3.57
CA VAL A 57 3.34 -9.31 -3.17
C VAL A 57 2.94 -9.72 -1.75
N ILE A 58 2.98 -8.79 -0.81
CA ILE A 58 2.62 -9.05 0.59
C ILE A 58 1.11 -9.24 0.71
N GLY A 59 0.31 -8.37 0.11
CA GLY A 59 -1.14 -8.39 0.24
C GLY A 59 -1.80 -9.65 -0.34
N LEU A 60 -1.28 -10.21 -1.44
CA LEU A 60 -1.75 -11.50 -1.97
C LEU A 60 -1.58 -12.67 -0.99
N ARG A 61 -0.73 -12.53 0.03
CA ARG A 61 -0.54 -13.56 1.08
C ARG A 61 -1.29 -13.19 2.36
N VAL A 62 -1.16 -11.93 2.74
CA VAL A 62 -1.65 -11.39 4.00
C VAL A 62 -3.18 -11.30 4.03
N ILE A 63 -3.80 -10.87 2.93
CA ILE A 63 -5.27 -10.73 2.87
C ILE A 63 -5.95 -12.10 2.97
N PRO A 64 -5.63 -13.12 2.14
CA PRO A 64 -6.24 -14.43 2.29
C PRO A 64 -6.01 -15.06 3.66
N PHE A 65 -4.80 -14.89 4.23
CA PHE A 65 -4.48 -15.39 5.57
C PHE A 65 -5.33 -14.73 6.65
N PHE A 66 -5.43 -13.40 6.67
CA PHE A 66 -6.23 -12.71 7.68
C PHE A 66 -7.73 -12.88 7.48
N THR A 67 -8.20 -12.99 6.24
CA THR A 67 -9.59 -13.36 5.97
C THR A 67 -9.90 -14.74 6.53
N HIS A 68 -9.04 -15.74 6.27
CA HIS A 68 -9.19 -17.08 6.84
C HIS A 68 -9.24 -17.05 8.37
N ARG A 69 -8.29 -16.33 9.02
CA ARG A 69 -8.19 -16.28 10.48
C ARG A 69 -9.33 -15.50 11.15
N ALA A 70 -9.86 -14.47 10.51
CA ALA A 70 -10.93 -13.66 11.07
C ALA A 70 -12.33 -14.26 10.83
N MET A 71 -12.54 -14.89 9.67
CA MET A 71 -13.84 -15.42 9.26
C MET A 71 -14.00 -16.92 9.55
N GLU A 72 -12.92 -17.60 9.95
CA GLU A 72 -12.86 -19.05 10.20
C GLU A 72 -13.32 -19.89 8.98
N ARG A 73 -13.04 -19.38 7.76
CA ARG A 73 -13.37 -20.04 6.48
C ARG A 73 -12.13 -20.45 5.71
N PRO A 74 -12.18 -21.48 4.85
CA PRO A 74 -11.02 -21.91 4.07
C PRO A 74 -10.34 -20.75 3.34
N GLN A 75 -9.00 -20.77 3.34
CA GLN A 75 -8.21 -19.76 2.65
C GLN A 75 -8.44 -19.86 1.13
N VAL A 76 -8.70 -18.71 0.49
CA VAL A 76 -8.97 -18.64 -0.94
C VAL A 76 -7.67 -18.91 -1.71
N ALA A 77 -7.69 -19.90 -2.60
CA ALA A 77 -6.58 -20.18 -3.50
C ALA A 77 -6.62 -19.25 -4.71
N HIS A 78 -5.49 -18.60 -5.00
CA HIS A 78 -5.36 -17.73 -6.18
C HIS A 78 -4.76 -18.49 -7.36
N PRO A 79 -5.28 -18.27 -8.59
CA PRO A 79 -4.63 -18.79 -9.79
C PRO A 79 -3.20 -18.26 -9.91
N ARG A 80 -2.22 -19.17 -10.06
CA ARG A 80 -0.78 -18.82 -10.03
C ARG A 80 -0.41 -17.76 -11.07
N TRP A 81 -1.01 -17.82 -12.26
CA TRP A 81 -0.75 -16.87 -13.34
C TRP A 81 -1.29 -15.47 -13.02
N ALA A 82 -2.52 -15.37 -12.49
CA ALA A 82 -3.13 -14.11 -12.10
C ALA A 82 -2.34 -13.45 -10.96
N GLY A 83 -1.91 -14.23 -9.96
CA GLY A 83 -1.03 -13.75 -8.90
C GLY A 83 0.31 -13.22 -9.42
N ARG A 84 0.93 -13.91 -10.40
CA ARG A 84 2.17 -13.42 -11.04
C ARG A 84 1.96 -12.10 -11.76
N ILE A 85 0.87 -11.94 -12.51
CA ILE A 85 0.58 -10.67 -13.20
C ILE A 85 0.37 -9.55 -12.18
N ALA A 86 -0.43 -9.79 -11.14
CA ALA A 86 -0.67 -8.84 -10.05
C ALA A 86 0.61 -8.37 -9.35
N MET A 87 1.61 -9.25 -9.19
CA MET A 87 2.91 -8.93 -8.57
C MET A 87 3.89 -8.25 -9.53
N LEU A 88 3.91 -8.66 -10.80
CA LEU A 88 4.89 -8.17 -11.78
C LEU A 88 4.46 -6.87 -12.47
N ALA A 89 3.16 -6.60 -12.59
CA ALA A 89 2.65 -5.41 -13.26
C ALA A 89 3.13 -4.08 -12.65
N PRO A 90 3.17 -3.88 -11.32
CA PRO A 90 3.78 -2.69 -10.72
C PRO A 90 5.26 -2.53 -11.07
N LEU A 91 6.00 -3.63 -11.20
CA LEU A 91 7.43 -3.62 -11.53
C LEU A 91 7.68 -3.32 -13.00
N ALA A 92 6.84 -3.85 -13.88
CA ALA A 92 6.85 -3.49 -15.29
C ALA A 92 6.58 -1.97 -15.44
N LEU A 93 5.59 -1.43 -14.71
CA LEU A 93 5.29 0.00 -14.71
C LEU A 93 6.44 0.84 -14.13
N ALA A 94 7.09 0.37 -13.06
CA ALA A 94 8.27 1.00 -12.48
C ALA A 94 9.44 1.05 -13.48
N ALA A 95 9.71 -0.06 -14.16
CA ALA A 95 10.77 -0.14 -15.18
C ALA A 95 10.49 0.80 -16.36
N LEU A 96 9.27 0.80 -16.90
CA LEU A 96 8.86 1.73 -17.97
C LEU A 96 8.99 3.19 -17.52
N THR A 97 8.66 3.47 -16.26
CA THR A 97 8.82 4.80 -15.67
C THR A 97 10.30 5.19 -15.60
N ALA A 98 11.18 4.31 -15.11
CA ALA A 98 12.62 4.57 -15.03
C ALA A 98 13.24 4.87 -16.40
N LEU A 99 12.82 4.13 -17.43
CA LEU A 99 13.25 4.34 -18.83
C LEU A 99 12.70 5.64 -19.44
N GLY A 100 11.73 6.30 -18.80
CA GLY A 100 11.09 7.50 -19.33
C GLY A 100 10.17 7.24 -20.52
N SER A 101 9.76 5.98 -20.73
CA SER A 101 8.92 5.60 -21.85
C SER A 101 7.45 5.84 -21.53
N GLY A 102 6.97 7.07 -21.75
CA GLY A 102 5.53 7.36 -21.84
C GLY A 102 4.97 6.61 -23.05
N SER A 103 4.35 5.46 -22.82
CA SER A 103 3.98 4.52 -23.88
C SER A 103 2.66 3.81 -23.57
N PRO A 104 1.96 3.28 -24.58
CA PRO A 104 0.80 2.40 -24.37
C PRO A 104 1.12 1.20 -23.44
N ALA A 105 2.39 0.78 -23.37
CA ALA A 105 2.82 -0.27 -22.46
C ALA A 105 2.64 0.12 -20.98
N ALA A 106 2.78 1.41 -20.63
CA ALA A 106 2.54 1.89 -19.26
C ALA A 106 1.05 1.77 -18.88
N LEU A 107 0.15 2.06 -19.84
CA LEU A 107 -1.29 1.84 -19.64
C LEU A 107 -1.60 0.36 -19.43
N VAL A 108 -1.05 -0.53 -20.28
CA VAL A 108 -1.25 -1.98 -20.15
C VAL A 108 -0.74 -2.49 -18.80
N ALA A 109 0.47 -2.09 -18.39
CA ALA A 109 1.03 -2.49 -17.09
C ALA A 109 0.19 -1.94 -15.91
N GLY A 110 -0.23 -0.67 -15.96
CA GLY A 110 -1.07 -0.07 -14.94
C GLY A 110 -2.45 -0.73 -14.83
N LEU A 111 -3.13 -0.97 -15.95
CA LEU A 111 -4.43 -1.64 -15.99
C LEU A 111 -4.33 -3.11 -15.56
N ALA A 112 -3.29 -3.83 -15.98
CA ALA A 112 -3.03 -5.18 -15.50
C ALA A 112 -2.82 -5.17 -13.97
N GLY A 113 -2.03 -4.23 -13.46
CA GLY A 113 -1.84 -4.01 -12.03
C GLY A 113 -3.17 -3.75 -11.32
N MET A 114 -4.03 -2.89 -11.85
CA MET A 114 -5.34 -2.60 -11.27
C MET A 114 -6.27 -3.82 -11.29
N VAL A 115 -6.54 -4.36 -12.48
CA VAL A 115 -7.57 -5.38 -12.70
C VAL A 115 -7.23 -6.67 -11.96
N PHE A 116 -6.01 -7.19 -12.12
CA PHE A 116 -5.66 -8.47 -11.48
C PHE A 116 -5.65 -8.36 -9.96
N ASN A 117 -5.16 -7.25 -9.40
CA ASN A 117 -5.19 -7.06 -7.96
C ASN A 117 -6.62 -6.91 -7.41
N LEU A 118 -7.49 -6.16 -8.10
CA LEU A 118 -8.89 -6.01 -7.68
C LEU A 118 -9.70 -7.31 -7.83
N VAL A 119 -9.47 -8.08 -8.89
CA VAL A 119 -10.10 -9.40 -9.07
C VAL A 119 -9.68 -10.35 -7.95
N LEU A 120 -8.38 -10.47 -7.69
CA LEU A 120 -7.88 -11.34 -6.61
C LEU A 120 -8.32 -10.86 -5.21
N LEU A 121 -8.46 -9.55 -5.02
CA LEU A 121 -9.04 -8.97 -3.81
C LEU A 121 -10.51 -9.36 -3.67
N GLY A 122 -11.29 -9.24 -4.75
CA GLY A 122 -12.71 -9.59 -4.81
C GLY A 122 -12.98 -11.05 -4.45
N LEU A 123 -12.11 -11.96 -4.87
CA LEU A 123 -12.20 -13.38 -4.49
C LEU A 123 -12.08 -13.62 -2.98
N ASN A 124 -11.46 -12.69 -2.24
CA ASN A 124 -11.33 -12.76 -0.78
C ASN A 124 -12.48 -12.06 -0.04
N VAL A 125 -13.39 -11.38 -0.73
CA VAL A 125 -14.52 -10.69 -0.10
C VAL A 125 -15.54 -11.73 0.34
N GLN A 126 -15.67 -11.91 1.65
CA GLN A 126 -16.65 -12.79 2.26
C GLN A 126 -17.77 -11.98 2.94
N LYS A 127 -18.97 -12.55 3.03
CA LYS A 127 -20.07 -11.95 3.79
C LYS A 127 -19.62 -11.73 5.25
N GLY A 128 -19.66 -10.48 5.71
CA GLY A 128 -19.24 -10.10 7.07
C GLY A 128 -17.87 -9.43 7.16
N VAL A 129 -17.08 -9.31 6.08
CA VAL A 129 -15.76 -8.64 6.10
C VAL A 129 -15.82 -7.23 6.70
N LEU A 130 -16.89 -6.47 6.41
CA LEU A 130 -17.08 -5.11 6.92
C LEU A 130 -17.32 -5.05 8.44
N GLN A 131 -17.69 -6.16 9.08
CA GLN A 131 -17.84 -6.25 10.54
C GLN A 131 -16.49 -6.36 11.26
N HIS A 132 -15.39 -6.57 10.52
CA HIS A 132 -14.04 -6.70 11.06
C HIS A 132 -13.16 -5.52 10.61
N PRO A 133 -13.01 -4.46 11.43
CA PRO A 133 -12.20 -3.29 11.08
C PRO A 133 -10.75 -3.58 10.70
N LEU A 134 -10.11 -4.51 11.40
CA LEU A 134 -8.74 -4.96 11.11
C LEU A 134 -8.61 -5.62 9.74
N LEU A 135 -9.73 -6.10 9.19
CA LEU A 135 -9.78 -6.76 7.89
C LEU A 135 -10.10 -5.74 6.79
N TRP A 136 -11.21 -5.00 6.90
CA TRP A 136 -11.63 -4.11 5.81
C TRP A 136 -10.60 -3.00 5.52
N ILE A 137 -9.82 -2.55 6.51
CA ILE A 137 -8.77 -1.55 6.28
C ILE A 137 -7.68 -2.07 5.32
N LEU A 138 -7.39 -3.38 5.37
CA LEU A 138 -6.46 -4.02 4.43
C LEU A 138 -7.04 -4.07 3.03
N PHE A 139 -8.32 -4.40 2.91
CA PHE A 139 -9.02 -4.41 1.62
C PHE A 139 -9.03 -3.01 1.01
N ALA A 140 -9.34 -2.00 1.82
CA ALA A 140 -9.38 -0.61 1.36
C ALA A 140 -8.00 -0.15 0.87
N GLY A 141 -6.95 -0.34 1.67
CA GLY A 141 -5.61 0.09 1.28
C GLY A 141 -5.06 -0.66 0.05
N TYR A 142 -5.35 -1.95 -0.04
CA TYR A 142 -4.99 -2.77 -1.20
C TYR A 142 -5.74 -2.35 -2.47
N ALA A 143 -7.05 -2.09 -2.36
CA ALA A 143 -7.88 -1.59 -3.46
C ALA A 143 -7.40 -0.22 -3.95
N LEU A 144 -7.12 0.71 -3.04
CA LEU A 144 -6.60 2.05 -3.39
C LEU A 144 -5.24 1.97 -4.08
N THR A 145 -4.36 1.07 -3.63
CA THR A 145 -3.08 0.79 -4.33
C THR A 145 -3.33 0.30 -5.77
N ALA A 146 -4.24 -0.67 -5.95
CA ALA A 146 -4.57 -1.21 -7.26
C ALA A 146 -5.17 -0.16 -8.19
N ILE A 147 -6.11 0.65 -7.70
CA ILE A 147 -6.69 1.77 -8.47
C ILE A 147 -5.62 2.81 -8.82
N GLY A 148 -4.72 3.11 -7.87
CA GLY A 148 -3.59 4.00 -8.09
C GLY A 148 -2.64 3.52 -9.20
N LEU A 149 -2.41 2.21 -9.34
CA LEU A 149 -1.62 1.64 -10.44
C LEU A 149 -2.29 1.86 -11.80
N GLY A 150 -3.60 1.67 -11.89
CA GLY A 150 -4.37 1.94 -13.11
C GLY A 150 -4.30 3.40 -13.50
N LEU A 151 -4.49 4.29 -12.52
CA LEU A 151 -4.42 5.74 -12.72
C LEU A 151 -3.00 6.20 -13.09
N ALA A 152 -1.96 5.61 -12.51
CA ALA A 152 -0.58 5.88 -12.86
C ALA A 152 -0.27 5.47 -14.31
N GLY A 153 -0.74 4.28 -14.73
CA GLY A 153 -0.60 3.83 -16.12
C GLY A 153 -1.29 4.76 -17.11
N ALA A 154 -2.52 5.21 -16.81
CA ALA A 154 -3.22 6.19 -17.63
C ALA A 154 -2.50 7.55 -17.66
N ALA A 155 -2.00 8.01 -16.51
CA ALA A 155 -1.29 9.27 -16.41
C ALA A 155 0.01 9.29 -17.21
N LEU A 156 0.75 8.18 -17.19
CA LEU A 156 2.00 8.02 -17.95
C LEU A 156 1.78 7.81 -19.45
N ALA A 157 0.61 7.34 -19.86
CA ALA A 157 0.31 7.06 -21.26
C ALA A 157 -0.33 8.25 -21.99
N PHE A 158 -1.33 8.91 -21.39
CA PHE A 158 -2.10 9.94 -22.09
C PHE A 158 -2.72 11.04 -21.20
N ALA A 159 -2.76 10.86 -19.87
CA ALA A 159 -3.45 11.80 -18.97
C ALA A 159 -2.55 12.34 -17.84
N PRO A 160 -1.45 13.05 -18.14
CA PRO A 160 -0.42 13.43 -17.16
C PRO A 160 -0.97 14.23 -15.97
N ALA A 161 -2.07 14.97 -16.15
CA ALA A 161 -2.75 15.70 -15.07
C ALA A 161 -3.22 14.78 -13.92
N LEU A 162 -3.48 13.49 -14.18
CA LEU A 162 -3.90 12.52 -13.17
C LEU A 162 -2.74 11.95 -12.33
N LEU A 163 -1.49 12.25 -12.69
CA LEU A 163 -0.33 11.65 -12.04
C LEU A 163 -0.26 11.95 -10.54
N ALA A 164 -0.57 13.19 -10.15
CA ALA A 164 -0.60 13.58 -8.74
C ALA A 164 -1.64 12.79 -7.94
N ALA A 165 -2.83 12.58 -8.50
CA ALA A 165 -3.88 11.76 -7.88
C ALA A 165 -3.44 10.28 -7.76
N ALA A 166 -2.81 9.73 -8.80
CA ALA A 166 -2.30 8.36 -8.81
C ALA A 166 -1.24 8.13 -7.73
N VAL A 167 -0.29 9.07 -7.60
CA VAL A 167 0.74 9.05 -6.56
C VAL A 167 0.12 8.99 -5.16
N HIS A 168 -0.89 9.82 -4.89
CA HIS A 168 -1.49 9.88 -3.56
C HIS A 168 -2.46 8.72 -3.27
N LEU A 169 -3.06 8.12 -4.30
CA LEU A 169 -3.79 6.85 -4.16
C LEU A 169 -2.86 5.73 -3.68
N ILE A 170 -1.64 5.63 -4.22
CA ILE A 170 -0.66 4.62 -3.80
C ILE A 170 -0.04 4.99 -2.45
N ALA A 171 0.43 6.23 -2.30
CA ALA A 171 1.16 6.66 -1.11
C ALA A 171 0.22 6.77 0.11
N VAL A 172 -0.80 7.62 0.05
CA VAL A 172 -1.70 7.81 1.19
C VAL A 172 -2.73 6.68 1.23
N GLY A 173 -3.38 6.42 0.10
CA GLY A 173 -4.43 5.39 0.01
C GLY A 173 -3.91 3.96 0.17
N GLY A 174 -2.69 3.66 -0.25
CA GLY A 174 -2.07 2.35 -0.09
C GLY A 174 -1.25 2.26 1.18
N ILE A 175 -0.06 2.90 1.19
CA ILE A 175 0.91 2.78 2.27
C ILE A 175 0.28 3.26 3.59
N CYS A 176 -0.24 4.49 3.63
CA CYS A 176 -0.71 5.08 4.88
C CYS A 176 -2.01 4.47 5.40
N VAL A 177 -2.89 3.94 4.56
CA VAL A 177 -4.10 3.20 5.01
C VAL A 177 -3.76 1.82 5.53
N LEU A 178 -2.86 1.08 4.84
CA LEU A 178 -2.43 -0.25 5.28
C LEU A 178 -1.64 -0.21 6.60
N THR A 179 -0.88 0.87 6.82
CA THR A 179 0.03 1.01 7.96
C THR A 179 -0.68 0.89 9.31
N PRO A 180 -1.72 1.69 9.65
CA PRO A 180 -2.49 1.53 10.88
C PRO A 180 -3.12 0.14 11.01
N GLY A 181 -3.59 -0.46 9.92
CA GLY A 181 -4.15 -1.81 9.91
C GLY A 181 -3.13 -2.87 10.36
N MET A 182 -1.91 -2.77 9.85
CA MET A 182 -0.82 -3.68 10.22
C MET A 182 -0.26 -3.37 11.61
N MET A 183 0.00 -2.09 11.92
CA MET A 183 0.54 -1.64 13.20
C MET A 183 -0.37 -1.98 14.38
N THR A 184 -1.68 -1.82 14.23
CA THR A 184 -2.64 -2.21 15.26
C THR A 184 -2.57 -3.70 15.53
N ARG A 185 -2.54 -4.52 14.46
CA ARG A 185 -2.51 -5.97 14.60
C ARG A 185 -1.21 -6.44 15.26
N THR A 186 -0.07 -5.86 14.87
CA THR A 186 1.22 -6.16 15.50
C THR A 186 1.25 -5.70 16.95
N ALA A 187 0.73 -4.50 17.26
CA ALA A 187 0.67 -4.00 18.63
C ALA A 187 -0.18 -4.91 19.53
N LEU A 188 -1.35 -5.34 19.08
CA LEU A 188 -2.19 -6.28 19.84
C LEU A 188 -1.50 -7.64 20.04
N GLY A 189 -0.93 -8.21 18.98
CA GLY A 189 -0.27 -9.52 19.04
C GLY A 189 1.00 -9.54 19.90
N HIS A 190 1.84 -8.50 19.80
CA HIS A 190 3.07 -8.41 20.59
C HIS A 190 2.85 -7.97 22.03
N THR A 191 1.68 -7.42 22.36
CA THR A 191 1.35 -7.06 23.75
C THR A 191 0.44 -8.08 24.45
N GLY A 192 0.20 -9.24 23.83
CA GLY A 192 -0.61 -10.33 24.41
C GLY A 192 -2.10 -10.01 24.51
N ARG A 193 -2.60 -9.03 23.75
CA ARG A 193 -4.00 -8.59 23.80
C ARG A 193 -4.85 -9.25 22.70
N PRO A 194 -6.17 -9.41 22.92
CA PRO A 194 -7.06 -9.96 21.88
C PRO A 194 -6.97 -9.17 20.57
N LEU A 195 -6.99 -9.87 19.44
CA LEU A 195 -6.97 -9.28 18.08
C LEU A 195 -8.33 -8.68 17.70
N ARG A 196 -8.83 -7.75 18.52
CA ARG A 196 -10.05 -6.99 18.29
C ARG A 196 -9.70 -5.51 18.33
N LEU A 197 -10.20 -4.75 17.35
CA LEU A 197 -9.99 -3.31 17.33
C LEU A 197 -10.80 -2.69 18.49
N PRO A 198 -10.17 -1.94 19.41
CA PRO A 198 -10.91 -1.15 20.38
C PRO A 198 -11.83 -0.16 19.66
N GLY A 199 -13.06 0.03 20.13
CA GLY A 199 -14.02 0.95 19.47
C GLY A 199 -13.46 2.37 19.31
N SER A 200 -12.63 2.82 20.25
CA SER A 200 -11.92 4.11 20.22
C SER A 200 -10.95 4.27 19.04
N MET A 201 -10.54 3.17 18.40
CA MET A 201 -9.57 3.16 17.30
C MET A 201 -10.21 3.09 15.91
N LEU A 202 -11.52 2.80 15.83
CA LEU A 202 -12.25 2.83 14.56
C LEU A 202 -12.22 4.22 13.88
N PRO A 203 -12.35 5.35 14.62
CA PRO A 203 -12.21 6.68 14.05
C PRO A 203 -10.83 6.91 13.41
N ALA A 204 -9.75 6.33 13.94
CA ALA A 204 -8.43 6.48 13.35
C ALA A 204 -8.37 5.90 11.93
N TYR A 205 -9.01 4.76 11.69
CA TYR A 205 -9.08 4.13 10.36
C TYR A 205 -9.93 4.96 9.40
N ALA A 206 -11.07 5.46 9.86
CA ALA A 206 -11.93 6.33 9.07
C ALA A 206 -11.24 7.65 8.70
N LEU A 207 -10.51 8.26 9.64
CA LEU A 207 -9.75 9.49 9.41
C LEU A 207 -8.60 9.28 8.41
N MET A 208 -7.90 8.15 8.45
CA MET A 208 -6.84 7.87 7.46
C MET A 208 -7.41 7.67 6.05
N LEU A 209 -8.54 6.97 5.93
CA LEU A 209 -9.24 6.85 4.65
C LEU A 209 -9.75 8.20 4.16
N LEU A 210 -10.33 9.01 5.04
CA LEU A 210 -10.78 10.36 4.71
C LEU A 210 -9.60 11.22 4.23
N ALA A 211 -8.45 11.14 4.91
CA ALA A 211 -7.23 11.83 4.49
C ALA A 211 -6.80 11.43 3.08
N ALA A 212 -6.83 10.13 2.75
CA ALA A 212 -6.55 9.64 1.41
C ALA A 212 -7.52 10.19 0.36
N LEU A 213 -8.83 10.14 0.63
CA LEU A 213 -9.86 10.64 -0.29
C LEU A 213 -9.76 12.15 -0.51
N LEU A 214 -9.60 12.93 0.56
CA LEU A 214 -9.42 14.38 0.47
C LEU A 214 -8.13 14.74 -0.27
N ARG A 215 -7.05 13.99 -0.06
CA ARG A 215 -5.77 14.21 -0.75
C ARG A 215 -5.88 13.95 -2.25
N VAL A 216 -6.60 12.90 -2.65
CA VAL A 216 -6.86 12.59 -4.06
C VAL A 216 -7.79 13.62 -4.69
N ALA A 217 -8.85 14.04 -3.99
CA ALA A 217 -9.74 15.11 -4.44
C ALA A 217 -8.99 16.44 -4.65
N ALA A 218 -8.08 16.79 -3.75
CA ALA A 218 -7.24 17.98 -3.88
C ALA A 218 -6.26 17.91 -5.06
N ALA A 219 -5.80 16.69 -5.39
CA ALA A 219 -4.90 16.43 -6.52
C ALA A 219 -5.64 16.22 -7.84
N TRP A 220 -6.98 16.26 -7.85
CA TRP A 220 -7.78 16.07 -9.05
C TRP A 220 -7.73 17.32 -9.94
N PRO A 221 -7.52 17.19 -11.26
CA PRO A 221 -7.44 18.33 -12.16
C PRO A 221 -8.73 19.18 -12.16
N GLY A 222 -8.57 20.50 -12.17
CA GLY A 222 -9.69 21.45 -12.30
C GLY A 222 -10.45 21.77 -11.00
N GLY A 223 -10.02 21.26 -9.84
CA GLY A 223 -10.64 21.56 -8.56
C GLY A 223 -10.30 22.97 -8.04
N THR A 224 -11.31 23.75 -7.65
CA THR A 224 -11.13 25.08 -7.02
C THR A 224 -10.87 25.01 -5.51
N LEU A 225 -11.11 23.85 -4.90
CA LEU A 225 -11.02 23.62 -3.45
C LEU A 225 -9.70 22.95 -3.02
N ALA A 226 -8.65 22.98 -3.85
CA ALA A 226 -7.41 22.26 -3.57
C ALA A 226 -6.80 22.62 -2.21
N ALA A 227 -6.60 23.91 -1.91
CA ALA A 227 -5.99 24.35 -0.65
C ALA A 227 -6.75 23.90 0.62
N PRO A 228 -8.06 24.15 0.78
CA PRO A 228 -8.80 23.69 1.96
C PRO A 228 -8.84 22.16 2.07
N LEU A 229 -8.94 21.42 0.95
CA LEU A 229 -8.89 19.96 0.95
C LEU A 229 -7.52 19.43 1.41
N LEU A 230 -6.42 20.10 1.04
CA LEU A 230 -5.08 19.73 1.51
C LEU A 230 -4.93 19.92 3.02
N HIS A 231 -5.42 21.03 3.58
CA HIS A 231 -5.40 21.25 5.03
C HIS A 231 -6.26 20.23 5.78
N ALA A 232 -7.47 19.95 5.29
CA ALA A 232 -8.36 18.95 5.87
C ALA A 232 -7.74 17.54 5.79
N ALA A 233 -7.12 17.18 4.66
CA ALA A 233 -6.40 15.92 4.50
C ALA A 233 -5.24 15.78 5.50
N GLY A 234 -4.42 16.83 5.66
CA GLY A 234 -3.33 16.87 6.62
C GLY A 234 -3.79 16.74 8.07
N GLY A 235 -4.87 17.44 8.44
CA GLY A 235 -5.48 17.35 9.77
C GLY A 235 -6.04 15.97 10.06
N ALA A 236 -6.79 15.37 9.13
CA ALA A 236 -7.32 14.02 9.27
C ALA A 236 -6.20 12.97 9.37
N PHE A 237 -5.14 13.10 8.58
CA PHE A 237 -3.96 12.25 8.63
C PHE A 237 -3.27 12.31 9.99
N ALA A 238 -2.96 13.53 10.46
CA ALA A 238 -2.28 13.75 11.73
C ALA A 238 -3.12 13.23 12.91
N LEU A 239 -4.42 13.50 12.91
CA LEU A 239 -5.33 13.06 13.97
C LEU A 239 -5.46 11.52 14.00
N SER A 240 -5.50 10.86 12.83
CA SER A 240 -5.49 9.40 12.76
C SER A 240 -4.26 8.79 13.45
N LEU A 241 -3.07 9.31 13.13
CA LEU A 241 -1.82 8.83 13.74
C LEU A 241 -1.74 9.19 15.23
N LEU A 242 -2.22 10.36 15.62
CA LEU A 242 -2.27 10.76 17.03
C LEU A 242 -3.15 9.81 17.85
N LEU A 243 -4.33 9.46 17.35
CA LEU A 243 -5.21 8.47 17.99
C LEU A 243 -4.50 7.12 18.14
N PHE A 244 -3.74 6.69 17.12
CA PHE A 244 -2.95 5.47 17.21
C PHE A 244 -1.90 5.54 18.32
N VAL A 245 -1.10 6.60 18.34
CA VAL A 245 -0.03 6.79 19.34
C VAL A 245 -0.61 6.85 20.75
N VAL A 246 -1.70 7.59 20.96
CA VAL A 246 -2.35 7.69 22.28
C VAL A 246 -2.98 6.36 22.69
N GLY A 247 -3.66 5.67 21.77
CA GLY A 247 -4.34 4.41 22.05
C GLY A 247 -3.42 3.22 22.30
N TYR A 248 -2.31 3.11 21.56
CA TYR A 248 -1.40 1.97 21.61
C TYR A 248 -0.04 2.27 22.26
N GLY A 249 0.35 3.54 22.41
CA GLY A 249 1.68 3.90 22.92
C GLY A 249 1.95 3.35 24.31
N ARG A 250 0.99 3.51 25.25
CA ARG A 250 1.11 2.94 26.61
C ARG A 250 1.25 1.42 26.60
N TRP A 251 0.55 0.76 25.68
CA TRP A 251 0.56 -0.69 25.54
C TRP A 251 1.88 -1.23 25.04
N LEU A 252 2.52 -0.51 24.12
CA LEU A 252 3.82 -0.86 23.55
C LEU A 252 4.99 -0.58 24.51
N LEU A 253 4.78 0.28 25.51
CA LEU A 253 5.76 0.62 26.55
C LEU A 253 5.54 -0.15 27.86
N SER A 254 4.44 -0.90 27.97
CA SER A 254 4.13 -1.74 29.12
C SER A 254 4.52 -3.20 28.86
N SER A 255 4.80 -3.95 29.92
CA SER A 255 4.92 -5.41 29.83
C SER A 255 3.68 -6.03 29.19
N ARG A 256 3.88 -7.16 28.50
CA ARG A 256 2.79 -7.93 27.93
C ARG A 256 1.70 -8.26 28.94
N ALA A 257 0.45 -8.23 28.47
CA ALA A 257 -0.72 -8.53 29.30
C ALA A 257 -0.83 -10.02 29.67
N ASP A 258 -0.19 -10.91 28.92
CA ASP A 258 -0.21 -12.36 29.14
C ASP A 258 0.97 -12.87 29.99
N GLY A 259 1.83 -11.97 30.48
CA GLY A 259 2.97 -12.31 31.35
C GLY A 259 4.13 -13.01 30.65
N LEU A 260 4.09 -13.18 29.34
CA LEU A 260 5.21 -13.73 28.56
C LEU A 260 6.31 -12.68 28.36
N PRO A 261 7.55 -13.08 27.98
CA PRO A 261 8.62 -12.13 27.69
C PRO A 261 8.24 -11.18 26.55
N GLY A 262 8.42 -9.87 26.78
CA GLY A 262 8.14 -8.80 25.82
C GLY A 262 7.44 -7.60 26.43
#